data_AF-A0AAU2SKE2-F1
#
_entry.id   AF-A0AAU2SKE2-F1
#
_cell.length_a   1.000
_cell.length_b   1.000
_cell.length_c   1.000
_cell.angle_alpha   90.00
_cell.angle_beta   90.00
_cell.angle_gamma   90.00
#
_symmetry.space_group_name_H-M   'P 1'
#
loop_
_entity.id
_entity.type
_entity.pdbx_description
1 polymer ?
#
loop_
_entity_poly.entity_id
_entity_poly.type
_entity_poly.pdbx_seq_one_letter_code
_entity_poly.pdbx_strand_id
1 'polypeptide(L)'
;MDAGIAGGALAEAAEFVRTKSRPWFESGLETAAEDPLLIQRFGELALQVRAAEALLREAARAVEAARADLTDDSAAEASIAVAAAKVQAANAAVDVASALFEVSGTRSALNSLNLHRHWRDARTHTLHDPTRWKIQHIGRYVLNGTRPPRHGLL
;
A
#
# COMPACT_ATOMS: atom_id res chain seq x y z
N MET A 1 6.73 -0.55 -6.89
CA MET A 1 5.87 0.46 -7.54
C MET A 1 4.72 0.83 -6.62
N ASP A 2 3.84 -0.11 -6.27
CA ASP A 2 2.61 0.15 -5.48
C ASP A 2 2.89 0.80 -4.10
N ALA A 3 3.90 0.33 -3.35
CA ALA A 3 4.28 0.95 -2.08
C ALA A 3 4.71 2.43 -2.26
N GLY A 4 5.35 2.76 -3.38
CA GLY A 4 5.71 4.13 -3.73
C GLY A 4 4.50 4.99 -4.09
N ILE A 5 3.52 4.42 -4.79
CA ILE A 5 2.24 5.10 -5.07
C ILE A 5 1.50 5.38 -3.74
N ALA A 6 1.43 4.39 -2.84
CA ALA A 6 0.82 4.56 -1.52
C ALA A 6 1.50 5.68 -0.72
N GLY A 7 2.83 5.68 -0.66
CA GLY A 7 3.60 6.73 0.03
C GLY A 7 3.41 8.12 -0.59
N GLY A 8 3.43 8.21 -1.92
CA GLY A 8 3.19 9.46 -2.64
C GLY A 8 1.79 10.03 -2.40
N ALA A 9 0.76 9.17 -2.46
CA ALA A 9 -0.62 9.55 -2.16
C ALA A 9 -0.77 10.05 -0.71
N LEU A 10 -0.18 9.36 0.26
CA LEU A 10 -0.21 9.78 1.67
C LEU A 10 0.47 11.15 1.87
N ALA A 11 1.62 11.36 1.25
CA ALA A 11 2.37 12.61 1.35
C ALA A 11 1.58 13.80 0.76
N GLU A 12 1.01 13.62 -0.43
CA GLU A 12 0.18 14.64 -1.08
C GLU A 12 -1.11 14.92 -0.33
N ALA A 13 -1.77 13.90 0.23
CA ALA A 13 -2.93 14.07 1.08
C ALA A 13 -2.57 14.93 2.32
N ALA A 14 -1.46 14.62 2.97
CA ALA A 14 -1.02 15.34 4.15
C ALA A 14 -0.65 16.80 3.84
N GLU A 15 0.01 17.04 2.70
CA GLU A 15 0.28 18.41 2.21
C GLU A 15 -1.02 19.16 1.91
N PHE A 16 -1.97 18.52 1.24
CA PHE A 16 -3.26 19.14 0.92
C PHE A 16 -4.01 19.53 2.19
N VAL A 17 -4.04 18.65 3.19
CA VAL A 17 -4.71 18.94 4.47
C VAL A 17 -4.07 20.11 5.21
N ARG A 18 -2.74 20.19 5.24
CA ARG A 18 -2.03 21.30 5.90
C ARG A 18 -2.16 22.64 5.19
N THR A 19 -2.33 22.64 3.87
CA THR A 19 -2.20 23.88 3.06
C THR A 19 -3.49 24.37 2.42
N LYS A 20 -4.44 23.47 2.17
CA LYS A 20 -5.63 23.74 1.36
C LYS A 20 -6.92 23.39 2.07
N SER A 21 -6.98 22.31 2.85
CA SER A 21 -8.21 21.86 3.52
C SER A 21 -8.74 22.89 4.52
N ARG A 22 -10.06 22.87 4.73
CA ARG A 22 -10.74 23.69 5.73
C ARG A 22 -11.18 22.78 6.89
N PRO A 23 -11.14 23.25 8.14
CA PRO A 23 -11.66 22.50 9.26
C PRO A 23 -13.15 22.22 9.07
N TRP A 24 -13.63 21.09 9.62
CA TRP A 24 -15.07 20.84 9.71
C TRP A 24 -15.73 21.92 10.56
N PHE A 25 -16.89 22.42 10.16
CA PHE A 25 -17.47 23.60 10.81
C PHE A 25 -17.86 23.36 12.27
N GLU A 26 -18.16 22.11 12.65
CA GLU A 26 -18.50 21.74 14.03
C GLU A 26 -17.27 21.41 14.89
N SER A 27 -16.07 21.30 14.31
CA SER A 27 -14.88 20.91 15.09
C SER A 27 -14.38 22.04 16.00
N GLY A 28 -14.70 23.30 15.68
CA GLY A 28 -14.21 24.47 16.41
C GLY A 28 -12.71 24.71 16.30
N LEU A 29 -12.01 24.00 15.41
CA LEU A 29 -10.56 24.08 15.21
C LEU A 29 -10.19 25.16 14.19
N GLU A 30 -8.98 25.71 14.33
CA GLU A 30 -8.46 26.71 13.41
C GLU A 30 -8.03 26.07 12.07
N THR A 31 -7.46 24.88 12.13
CA THR A 31 -6.96 24.17 10.95
C THR A 31 -7.55 22.76 10.84
N ALA A 32 -7.68 22.26 9.61
CA ALA A 32 -8.07 20.87 9.38
C ALA A 32 -7.04 19.88 9.96
N ALA A 33 -5.76 20.25 9.98
CA ALA A 33 -4.68 19.38 10.43
C ALA A 33 -4.73 19.05 11.94
N GLU A 34 -5.48 19.83 12.72
CA GLU A 34 -5.69 19.61 14.16
C GLU A 34 -6.88 18.68 14.45
N ASP A 35 -7.65 18.31 13.42
CA ASP A 35 -8.82 17.46 13.59
C ASP A 35 -8.41 16.07 14.10
N PRO A 36 -8.86 15.64 15.30
CA PRO A 36 -8.46 14.37 15.88
C PRO A 36 -8.86 13.16 15.02
N LEU A 37 -9.95 13.27 14.24
CA LEU A 37 -10.39 12.22 13.34
C LEU A 37 -9.49 12.13 12.11
N LEU A 38 -9.05 13.27 11.57
CA LEU A 38 -8.06 13.26 10.49
C LEU A 38 -6.70 12.74 10.99
N ILE A 39 -6.24 13.17 12.17
CA ILE A 39 -5.00 12.67 12.77
C ILE A 39 -5.05 11.14 12.92
N GLN A 40 -6.16 10.60 13.44
CA GLN A 40 -6.36 9.16 13.53
C GLN A 40 -6.29 8.49 12.15
N ARG A 41 -7.04 9.01 11.17
CA ARG A 41 -7.09 8.43 9.82
C ARG A 41 -5.73 8.44 9.14
N PHE A 42 -4.96 9.52 9.25
CA PHE A 42 -3.57 9.57 8.76
C PHE A 42 -2.68 8.55 9.47
N GLY A 43 -2.88 8.30 10.76
CA GLY A 43 -2.20 7.24 11.50
C GLY A 43 -2.47 5.84 10.94
N GLU A 44 -3.74 5.53 10.67
CA GLU A 44 -4.15 4.26 10.05
C GLU A 44 -3.54 4.07 8.66
N LEU A 45 -3.62 5.09 7.80
CA LEU A 45 -3.02 5.06 6.46
C LEU A 45 -1.49 4.94 6.51
N ALA A 46 -0.84 5.64 7.45
CA ALA A 46 0.60 5.55 7.64
C ALA A 46 1.04 4.16 8.10
N LEU A 47 0.26 3.48 8.94
CA LEU A 47 0.54 2.09 9.34
C LEU A 47 0.49 1.15 8.13
N GLN A 48 -0.47 1.31 7.23
CA GLN A 48 -0.56 0.50 6.01
C GLN A 48 0.66 0.71 5.10
N VAL A 49 1.06 1.96 4.86
CA VAL A 49 2.25 2.28 4.06
C VAL A 49 3.51 1.70 4.69
N ARG A 50 3.70 1.89 6.00
CA ARG A 50 4.85 1.34 6.74
C ARG A 50 4.90 -0.18 6.68
N ALA A 51 3.76 -0.85 6.79
CA ALA A 51 3.68 -2.31 6.66
C ALA A 51 4.07 -2.77 5.24
N ALA A 52 3.60 -2.07 4.20
CA ALA A 52 3.97 -2.36 2.82
C ALA A 52 5.48 -2.19 2.57
N GLU A 53 6.08 -1.10 3.08
CA GLU A 53 7.51 -0.86 2.97
C GLU A 53 8.35 -1.88 3.76
N ALA A 54 7.88 -2.29 4.94
CA ALA A 54 8.55 -3.31 5.75
C ALA A 54 8.59 -4.66 5.03
N LEU A 55 7.44 -5.12 4.51
CA LEU A 55 7.36 -6.36 3.75
C LEU A 55 8.16 -6.29 2.44
N LEU A 56 8.21 -5.12 1.79
CA LEU A 56 9.05 -4.95 0.59
C LEU A 56 10.54 -5.13 0.91
N ARG A 57 11.03 -4.57 2.03
CA ARG A 57 12.41 -4.76 2.48
C ARG A 57 12.69 -6.20 2.90
N GLU A 58 11.72 -6.87 3.50
CA GLU A 58 11.80 -8.30 3.83
C GLU A 58 11.90 -9.17 2.58
N ALA A 59 11.02 -8.96 1.60
CA ALA A 59 11.06 -9.66 0.32
C ALA A 59 12.41 -9.48 -0.40
N ALA A 60 12.94 -8.25 -0.40
CA ALA A 60 14.27 -7.99 -0.98
C ALA A 60 15.36 -8.82 -0.29
N ARG A 61 15.37 -8.88 1.05
CA ARG A 61 16.32 -9.70 1.80
C ARG A 61 16.17 -11.20 1.52
N ALA A 62 14.94 -11.70 1.43
CA ALA A 62 14.67 -13.10 1.12
C ALA A 62 15.16 -13.47 -0.29
N VAL A 63 14.94 -12.58 -1.28
CA VAL A 63 15.45 -12.76 -2.64
C VAL A 63 16.98 -12.76 -2.68
N GLU A 64 17.64 -11.84 -1.97
CA GLU A 64 19.11 -11.83 -1.90
C GLU A 64 19.67 -13.09 -1.22
N ALA A 65 19.01 -13.58 -0.16
CA ALA A 65 19.40 -14.84 0.48
C ALA A 65 19.25 -16.04 -0.47
N ALA A 66 18.11 -16.14 -1.18
CA ALA A 66 17.88 -17.19 -2.18
C ALA A 66 18.85 -17.10 -3.38
N ARG A 67 19.29 -15.89 -3.73
CA ARG A 67 20.31 -15.68 -4.76
C ARG A 67 21.70 -16.13 -4.30
N ALA A 68 22.03 -15.93 -3.03
CA ALA A 68 23.30 -16.35 -2.46
C ALA A 68 23.40 -17.88 -2.29
N ASP A 69 22.30 -18.53 -1.92
CA ASP A 69 22.19 -20.00 -1.81
C ASP A 69 20.82 -20.48 -2.31
N LEU A 70 20.79 -20.91 -3.58
CA LEU A 70 19.55 -21.29 -4.24
C LEU A 70 19.20 -22.76 -3.96
N THR A 71 18.18 -22.93 -3.13
CA THR A 71 17.55 -24.22 -2.82
C THR A 71 16.05 -24.14 -3.08
N ASP A 72 15.36 -25.28 -3.03
CA ASP A 72 13.90 -25.27 -3.12
C ASP A 72 13.25 -24.49 -1.96
N ASP A 73 13.85 -24.54 -0.76
CA ASP A 73 13.33 -23.85 0.42
C ASP A 73 13.60 -22.36 0.38
N SER A 74 14.82 -21.94 0.01
CA SER A 74 15.12 -20.51 -0.12
C SER A 74 14.33 -19.86 -1.25
N ALA A 75 14.11 -20.57 -2.37
CA ALA A 75 13.23 -20.11 -3.44
C ALA A 75 11.77 -20.00 -3.00
N ALA A 76 11.26 -20.96 -2.22
CA ALA A 76 9.90 -20.91 -1.68
C ALA A 76 9.73 -19.73 -0.73
N GLU A 77 10.65 -19.54 0.22
CA GLU A 77 10.61 -18.44 1.18
C GLU A 77 10.63 -17.07 0.47
N ALA A 78 11.53 -16.88 -0.50
CA ALA A 78 11.58 -15.66 -1.30
C ALA A 78 10.26 -15.41 -2.05
N SER A 79 9.67 -16.45 -2.63
CA SER A 79 8.39 -16.35 -3.36
C SER A 79 7.24 -15.94 -2.43
N ILE A 80 7.19 -16.49 -1.21
CA ILE A 80 6.18 -16.14 -0.21
C ILE A 80 6.36 -14.71 0.28
N ALA A 81 7.60 -14.30 0.58
CA ALA A 81 7.89 -12.93 1.00
C ALA A 81 7.51 -11.90 -0.10
N VAL A 82 7.84 -12.19 -1.36
CA VAL A 82 7.44 -11.36 -2.52
C VAL A 82 5.91 -11.31 -2.68
N ALA A 83 5.23 -12.45 -2.51
CA ALA A 83 3.77 -12.51 -2.57
C ALA A 83 3.14 -11.64 -1.46
N ALA A 84 3.64 -11.72 -0.23
CA ALA A 84 3.16 -10.93 0.90
C ALA A 84 3.38 -9.42 0.67
N ALA A 85 4.58 -9.04 0.24
CA ALA A 85 4.91 -7.65 -0.10
C ALA A 85 3.99 -7.11 -1.21
N LYS A 86 3.74 -7.90 -2.27
CA LYS A 86 2.87 -7.51 -3.37
C LYS A 86 1.42 -7.32 -2.94
N VAL A 87 0.89 -8.26 -2.16
CA VAL A 87 -0.49 -8.17 -1.64
C VAL A 87 -0.66 -6.92 -0.77
N GLN A 88 0.23 -6.71 0.20
CA GLN A 88 0.11 -5.58 1.11
C GLN A 88 0.32 -4.24 0.40
N ALA A 89 1.30 -4.14 -0.50
CA ALA A 89 1.55 -2.92 -1.25
C ALA A 89 0.38 -2.57 -2.18
N ALA A 90 -0.24 -3.56 -2.83
CA ALA A 90 -1.42 -3.36 -3.65
C ALA A 90 -2.61 -2.83 -2.85
N ASN A 91 -2.87 -3.43 -1.68
CA ASN A 91 -3.96 -2.99 -0.79
C ASN A 91 -3.72 -1.56 -0.29
N ALA A 92 -2.52 -1.27 0.20
CA ALA A 92 -2.16 0.07 0.68
C ALA A 92 -2.26 1.11 -0.44
N ALA A 93 -1.78 0.80 -1.65
CA ALA A 93 -1.83 1.75 -2.77
C ALA A 93 -3.26 2.13 -3.17
N VAL A 94 -4.16 1.15 -3.25
CA VAL A 94 -5.56 1.41 -3.61
C VAL A 94 -6.30 2.13 -2.49
N ASP A 95 -6.15 1.69 -1.23
CA ASP A 95 -6.85 2.27 -0.10
C ASP A 95 -6.38 3.71 0.16
N VAL A 96 -5.07 3.94 0.28
CA VAL A 96 -4.50 5.27 0.54
C VAL A 96 -4.83 6.26 -0.58
N ALA A 97 -4.74 5.82 -1.84
CA ALA A 97 -5.07 6.70 -2.97
C ALA A 97 -6.57 7.04 -3.03
N SER A 98 -7.45 6.16 -2.54
CA SER A 98 -8.88 6.45 -2.40
C SER A 98 -9.13 7.37 -1.19
N ALA A 99 -8.55 7.06 -0.04
CA ALA A 99 -8.68 7.81 1.21
C ALA A 99 -8.12 9.23 1.11
N LEU A 100 -7.21 9.50 0.17
CA LEU A 100 -6.74 10.85 -0.14
C LEU A 100 -7.90 11.84 -0.30
N PHE A 101 -8.98 11.46 -0.99
CA PHE A 101 -10.13 12.33 -1.21
C PHE A 101 -11.00 12.48 0.04
N GLU A 102 -11.16 11.39 0.80
CA GLU A 102 -11.87 11.34 2.08
C GLU A 102 -11.27 12.36 3.06
N VAL A 103 -9.95 12.33 3.25
CA VAL A 103 -9.26 13.19 4.22
C VAL A 103 -9.03 14.62 3.73
N SER A 104 -9.08 14.86 2.42
CA SER A 104 -8.80 16.18 1.81
C SER A 104 -10.05 17.00 1.47
N GLY A 105 -11.24 16.37 1.48
CA GLY A 105 -12.52 17.01 1.19
C GLY A 105 -12.73 17.35 -0.30
N THR A 106 -13.92 17.85 -0.64
CA THR A 106 -14.42 17.96 -2.04
C THR A 106 -13.48 18.70 -3.00
N ARG A 107 -12.75 19.72 -2.55
CA ARG A 107 -11.82 20.48 -3.41
C ARG A 107 -10.65 19.64 -3.93
N SER A 108 -10.31 18.54 -3.26
CA SER A 108 -9.30 17.60 -3.74
C SER A 108 -9.71 16.89 -5.05
N ALA A 109 -11.01 16.83 -5.36
CA ALA A 109 -11.53 16.20 -6.57
C ALA A 109 -11.40 17.07 -7.84
N LEU A 110 -10.87 18.29 -7.75
CA LEU A 110 -10.65 19.14 -8.91
C LEU A 110 -9.67 18.48 -9.89
N ASN A 111 -10.07 18.40 -11.17
CA ASN A 111 -9.25 17.78 -12.21
C ASN A 111 -7.87 18.43 -12.35
N SER A 112 -7.78 19.75 -12.16
CA SER A 112 -6.53 20.52 -12.22
C SER A 112 -5.49 20.10 -11.19
N LEU A 113 -5.89 19.45 -10.09
CA LEU A 113 -4.97 18.93 -9.08
C LEU A 113 -4.39 17.56 -9.44
N ASN A 114 -5.03 16.83 -10.37
CA ASN A 114 -4.60 15.51 -10.82
C ASN A 114 -4.32 14.49 -9.69
N LEU A 115 -4.99 14.60 -8.54
CA LEU A 115 -4.75 13.71 -7.39
C LEU A 115 -5.27 12.28 -7.66
N HIS A 116 -6.26 12.15 -8.53
CA HIS A 116 -6.87 10.88 -8.93
C HIS A 116 -5.90 9.98 -9.71
N ARG A 117 -4.76 10.50 -10.18
CA ARG A 117 -3.71 9.70 -10.82
C ARG A 117 -3.20 8.58 -9.92
N HIS A 118 -3.03 8.82 -8.62
CA HIS A 118 -2.55 7.80 -7.69
C HIS A 118 -3.44 6.57 -7.70
N TRP A 119 -4.76 6.78 -7.64
CA TRP A 119 -5.71 5.67 -7.66
C TRP A 119 -5.77 5.00 -9.03
N ARG A 120 -5.78 5.76 -10.13
CA ARG A 120 -5.80 5.19 -11.49
C ARG A 120 -4.56 4.32 -11.74
N ASP A 121 -3.39 4.81 -11.36
CA ASP A 121 -2.11 4.13 -11.57
C ASP A 121 -2.05 2.87 -10.70
N ALA A 122 -2.40 2.97 -9.41
CA ALA A 122 -2.50 1.82 -8.50
C ALA A 122 -3.50 0.79 -9.00
N ARG A 123 -4.73 1.20 -9.33
CA ARG A 123 -5.79 0.29 -9.78
C ARG A 123 -5.42 -0.43 -11.07
N THR A 124 -4.73 0.24 -11.99
CA THR A 124 -4.25 -0.35 -13.23
C THR A 124 -3.15 -1.37 -12.97
N HIS A 125 -2.11 -0.99 -12.24
CA HIS A 125 -0.95 -1.85 -12.01
C HIS A 125 -1.31 -3.08 -11.15
N THR A 126 -2.12 -2.90 -10.10
CA THR A 126 -2.54 -3.99 -9.19
C THR A 126 -3.44 -5.04 -9.86
N LEU A 127 -3.96 -4.79 -11.06
CA LEU A 127 -4.75 -5.77 -11.82
C LEU A 127 -3.91 -6.77 -12.62
N HIS A 128 -2.60 -6.56 -12.75
CA HIS A 128 -1.73 -7.44 -13.55
C HIS A 128 -1.79 -8.90 -13.08
N ASP A 129 -1.66 -9.13 -11.76
CA ASP A 129 -1.77 -10.45 -11.18
C ASP A 129 -2.91 -10.51 -10.17
N PRO A 130 -3.72 -11.57 -10.17
CA PRO A 130 -4.82 -11.70 -9.22
C PRO A 130 -4.32 -11.93 -7.79
N THR A 131 -4.36 -10.88 -6.96
CA THR A 131 -3.93 -10.89 -5.54
C THR A 131 -4.49 -12.06 -4.74
N ARG A 132 -5.73 -12.48 -5.03
CA ARG A 132 -6.40 -13.64 -4.40
C ARG A 132 -5.60 -14.94 -4.51
N TRP A 133 -4.89 -15.16 -5.63
CA TRP A 133 -4.07 -16.35 -5.80
C TRP A 133 -2.80 -16.28 -4.96
N LYS A 134 -2.17 -15.11 -4.84
CA LYS A 134 -1.02 -14.91 -3.95
C LYS A 134 -1.37 -15.19 -2.49
N ILE A 135 -2.55 -14.72 -2.03
CA ILE A 135 -3.08 -15.04 -0.69
C ILE A 135 -3.29 -16.55 -0.53
N GLN A 136 -3.84 -17.23 -1.54
CA GLN A 136 -4.03 -18.68 -1.50
C GLN A 136 -2.69 -19.43 -1.38
N HIS A 137 -1.64 -18.99 -2.09
CA HIS A 137 -0.32 -19.61 -2.02
C HIS A 137 0.36 -19.40 -0.66
N ILE A 138 0.26 -18.19 -0.10
CA ILE A 138 0.70 -17.90 1.27
C ILE A 138 -0.01 -18.82 2.27
N GLY A 139 -1.34 -18.93 2.17
CA GLY A 139 -2.12 -19.79 3.06
C GLY A 139 -1.74 -21.26 2.96
N ARG A 140 -1.50 -21.79 1.76
CA ARG A 140 -1.06 -23.18 1.55
C ARG A 140 0.34 -23.44 2.11
N TYR A 141 1.24 -22.48 1.98
CA TYR A 141 2.58 -22.57 2.53
C TYR A 141 2.54 -22.57 4.06
N VAL A 142 1.82 -21.61 4.66
CA VAL A 142 1.69 -21.49 6.11
C VAL A 142 0.97 -22.69 6.74
N LEU A 143 -0.11 -23.18 6.12
CA LEU A 143 -0.93 -24.24 6.70
C LEU A 143 -0.34 -25.64 6.49
N ASN A 144 0.20 -25.90 5.28
CA ASN A 144 0.55 -27.26 4.85
C ASN A 144 2.01 -27.40 4.41
N GLY A 145 2.85 -26.38 4.53
CA GLY A 145 4.22 -26.38 4.01
C GLY A 145 4.28 -26.52 2.47
N THR A 146 3.18 -26.29 1.77
CA THR A 146 3.13 -26.47 0.31
C THR A 146 3.88 -25.33 -0.36
N ARG A 147 5.03 -25.64 -0.96
CA ARG A 147 5.84 -24.67 -1.70
C ARG A 147 5.03 -24.04 -2.86
N PRO A 148 5.20 -22.75 -3.14
CA PRO A 148 4.50 -22.08 -4.24
C PRO A 148 4.98 -22.59 -5.62
N PRO A 149 4.12 -22.56 -6.65
CA PRO A 149 4.49 -22.84 -8.04
C PRO A 149 5.71 -22.04 -8.53
N ARG A 150 6.56 -22.67 -9.33
CA ARG A 150 7.78 -22.09 -9.91
C ARG A 150 7.51 -21.41 -11.26
N HIS A 151 6.71 -20.34 -11.26
CA HIS A 151 6.45 -19.55 -12.48
C HIS A 151 6.32 -18.07 -12.16
N GLY A 152 6.61 -17.19 -13.13
CA GLY A 152 6.74 -15.73 -12.92
C GLY A 152 5.49 -14.96 -12.48
N LEU A 153 4.33 -15.61 -12.35
CA LEU A 153 3.12 -15.02 -11.76
C LEU A 153 3.08 -15.12 -10.23
N LEU A 154 4.05 -15.83 -9.64
CA LEU A 154 4.27 -15.91 -8.20
C LEU A 154 5.54 -15.18 -7.80
#